data_AF-A0A7G9R315-F1
#
_entry.id   AF-A0A7G9R315-F1
#
_cell.length_a   1.000
_cell.length_b   1.000
_cell.length_c   1.000
_cell.angle_alpha   90.00
_cell.angle_beta   90.00
_cell.angle_gamma   90.00
#
_symmetry.space_group_name_H-M   'P 1'
#
loop_
_entity.id
_entity.type
_entity.pdbx_description
1 polymer ?
#
loop_
_entity_poly.entity_id
_entity_poly.type
_entity_poly.pdbx_seq_one_letter_code
_entity_poly.pdbx_strand_id
1 'polypeptide(L)'
;MGPQRGALLERGQAQGPIRIDTRDAGVRRRGRRRAVTLLLLTAVLPGAGHLAAGSRRVGRVALRVWAGVVAGALLLGMLALADRHAALSLLSHTWALALLQLLLLALAALWAGLLVDAWRLGRPHTLPLRDRRGLVGLLVGLLLVPALVAWLGMAAGTARAALGTIFTEGAPAGTVDGRYNILLLGGDSGAGREGLRPDSIQLASIDATTGRAVLFGFARETENIHFEPGSVMARLMPEGWACGDECLLNALYTWGRDHASQFPRGTRNPGLVATTEAVEALSGLDVQYYVLADLQGFSSLVDAVGGLDITVQRRTPIGGGSTPVIGYVEPGARHLDGYRALWYARSREGSTNYERMARQRCVVTALVRQLDPSTVLTNFGDIVAATRGVVRTDIPTSALSDLAEVALKTKQEKITSVNFVPPLIKPWDYDPRLVRRTVAEAIEASRGAPAASEPDQTAAEKTTEKATATAGTRKATAGTAGTRKATASPAPSTPAVMERPGSDPDANTTDLASVCAAG
;
A
#
# COMPACT_ATOMS: atom_id res chain seq x y z
N MET A 1 22.30 113.70 -30.37
CA MET A 1 23.65 113.65 -29.80
C MET A 1 23.92 112.21 -29.34
N GLY A 2 24.81 111.49 -30.04
CA GLY A 2 25.42 110.24 -29.54
C GLY A 2 26.48 110.54 -28.46
N PRO A 3 27.25 109.56 -27.94
CA PRO A 3 28.05 108.60 -28.74
C PRO A 3 27.93 107.11 -28.30
N GLN A 4 28.01 106.11 -29.21
CA GLN A 4 29.21 105.32 -29.62
C GLN A 4 29.98 104.65 -28.45
N ARG A 5 30.46 103.40 -28.46
CA ARG A 5 30.67 102.28 -29.42
C ARG A 5 31.21 101.11 -28.57
N GLY A 6 31.05 99.84 -28.96
CA GLY A 6 31.83 98.74 -28.34
C GLY A 6 31.37 97.34 -28.71
N ALA A 7 32.17 96.62 -29.48
CA ALA A 7 31.83 95.36 -30.16
C ALA A 7 32.01 94.07 -29.32
N LEU A 8 31.56 92.96 -29.93
CA LEU A 8 32.10 91.57 -29.90
C LEU A 8 31.49 90.51 -28.94
N LEU A 9 30.91 89.49 -29.60
CA LEU A 9 30.99 88.03 -29.35
C LEU A 9 30.48 87.43 -28.02
N GLU A 10 29.35 86.71 -28.09
CA GLU A 10 29.06 85.54 -27.22
C GLU A 10 28.60 84.38 -28.10
N ARG A 11 29.47 83.39 -28.42
CA ARG A 11 29.76 82.15 -27.67
C ARG A 11 28.52 81.34 -27.29
N GLY A 12 28.41 80.18 -27.94
CA GLY A 12 27.36 79.19 -27.74
C GLY A 12 27.24 78.71 -26.29
N GLN A 13 26.00 78.63 -25.83
CA GLN A 13 25.66 77.99 -24.57
C GLN A 13 25.71 76.47 -24.74
N ALA A 14 26.71 75.87 -24.10
CA ALA A 14 26.82 74.44 -23.91
C ALA A 14 25.65 73.92 -23.07
N GLN A 15 25.02 72.84 -23.54
CA GLN A 15 24.12 72.01 -22.76
C GLN A 15 24.87 71.48 -21.52
N GLY A 16 24.37 71.80 -20.33
CA GLY A 16 24.91 71.27 -19.08
C GLY A 16 24.77 69.74 -19.04
N PRO A 17 25.74 69.01 -18.44
CA PRO A 17 25.69 67.55 -18.42
C PRO A 17 24.53 67.06 -17.55
N ILE A 18 23.73 66.12 -18.07
CA ILE A 18 22.73 65.37 -17.33
C ILE A 18 23.43 64.67 -16.16
N ARG A 19 23.24 65.19 -14.94
CA ARG A 19 23.76 64.58 -13.72
C ARG A 19 22.96 63.32 -13.43
N ILE A 20 23.47 62.15 -13.83
CA ILE A 20 22.90 60.86 -13.45
C ILE A 20 23.09 60.71 -11.94
N ASP A 21 22.00 60.82 -11.17
CA ASP A 21 22.03 60.66 -9.72
C ASP A 21 22.28 59.21 -9.32
N THR A 22 23.55 58.87 -9.12
CA THR A 22 24.00 57.53 -8.70
C THR A 22 23.72 57.25 -7.21
N ARG A 23 23.44 58.28 -6.39
CA ARG A 23 23.11 58.09 -4.96
C ARG A 23 21.77 57.38 -4.80
N ASP A 24 20.82 57.72 -5.65
CA ASP A 24 19.48 57.15 -5.65
C ASP A 24 19.48 55.66 -6.03
N ALA A 25 20.35 55.26 -6.96
CA ALA A 25 20.55 53.85 -7.33
C ALA A 25 21.16 53.02 -6.19
N GLY A 26 22.07 53.60 -5.40
CA GLY A 26 22.70 52.96 -4.25
C GLY A 26 21.72 52.71 -3.10
N VAL A 27 20.87 53.69 -2.77
CA VAL A 27 19.82 53.57 -1.75
C VAL A 27 18.79 52.51 -2.13
N ARG A 28 18.36 52.49 -3.40
CA ARG A 28 17.44 51.47 -3.95
C ARG A 28 18.00 50.05 -3.86
N ARG A 29 19.27 49.85 -4.26
CA ARG A 29 19.94 48.54 -4.13
C ARG A 29 20.05 48.07 -2.69
N ARG A 30 20.32 48.97 -1.74
CA ARG A 30 20.36 48.64 -0.29
C ARG A 30 18.98 48.26 0.25
N GLY A 31 17.94 49.01 -0.13
CA GLY A 31 16.55 48.73 0.25
C GLY A 31 16.09 47.35 -0.23
N ARG A 32 16.32 47.03 -1.51
CA ARG A 32 16.02 45.71 -2.07
C ARG A 32 16.81 44.60 -1.38
N ARG A 33 18.12 44.76 -1.19
CA ARG A 33 18.96 43.76 -0.51
C ARG A 33 18.45 43.48 0.90
N ARG A 34 18.15 44.52 1.68
CA ARG A 34 17.59 44.38 3.03
C ARG A 34 16.28 43.59 3.01
N ALA A 35 15.34 43.95 2.15
CA ALA A 35 14.04 43.27 2.07
C ALA A 35 14.17 41.79 1.68
N VAL A 36 15.06 41.47 0.73
CA VAL A 36 15.38 40.08 0.34
C VAL A 36 16.03 39.33 1.51
N THR A 37 17.01 39.93 2.18
CA THR A 37 17.70 39.30 3.33
C THR A 37 16.73 38.98 4.47
N LEU A 38 15.79 39.87 4.79
CA LEU A 38 14.79 39.63 5.83
C LEU A 38 13.87 38.45 5.52
N LEU A 39 13.46 38.31 4.25
CA LEU A 39 12.65 37.19 3.78
C LEU A 39 13.42 35.87 3.83
N LEU A 40 14.64 35.84 3.28
CA LEU A 40 15.47 34.64 3.26
C LEU A 40 15.85 34.19 4.68
N LEU A 41 16.19 35.12 5.58
CA LEU A 41 16.46 34.78 6.98
C LEU A 41 15.23 34.16 7.66
N THR A 42 14.03 34.70 7.42
CA THR A 42 12.79 34.17 8.00
C THR A 42 12.37 32.83 7.38
N ALA A 43 12.75 32.59 6.12
CA ALA A 43 12.51 31.32 5.45
C ALA A 43 13.45 30.19 5.91
N VAL A 44 14.69 30.49 6.30
CA VAL A 44 15.61 29.47 6.82
C VAL A 44 15.40 29.26 8.32
N LEU A 45 15.22 30.35 9.06
CA LEU A 45 15.08 30.33 10.51
C LEU A 45 13.90 31.23 10.91
N PRO A 46 12.70 30.66 11.17
CA PRO A 46 11.50 31.43 11.47
C PRO A 46 11.74 32.43 12.61
N GLY A 47 11.64 33.72 12.31
CA GLY A 47 11.87 34.81 13.28
C GLY A 47 13.25 35.49 13.23
N ALA A 48 14.24 34.94 12.51
CA ALA A 48 15.56 35.58 12.38
C ALA A 48 15.51 36.93 11.66
N GLY A 49 14.66 37.07 10.63
CA GLY A 49 14.44 38.36 9.96
C GLY A 49 13.86 39.40 10.91
N HIS A 50 13.01 39.01 11.87
CA HIS A 50 12.41 39.92 12.85
C HIS A 50 13.44 40.43 13.86
N LEU A 51 14.38 39.57 14.28
CA LEU A 51 15.52 40.01 15.08
C LEU A 51 16.39 41.01 14.32
N ALA A 52 16.71 40.73 13.05
CA ALA A 52 17.50 41.61 12.20
C ALA A 52 16.78 42.94 11.86
N ALA A 53 15.45 42.95 11.82
CA ALA A 53 14.64 44.14 11.59
C ALA A 53 14.37 44.96 12.87
N GLY A 54 14.70 44.44 14.06
CA GLY A 54 14.54 45.11 15.36
C GLY A 54 13.31 44.71 16.18
N SER A 55 12.41 43.87 15.66
CA SER A 55 11.24 43.32 16.38
C SER A 55 11.63 42.15 17.30
N ARG A 56 12.43 42.47 18.33
CA ARG A 56 13.09 41.49 19.23
C ARG A 56 12.15 40.58 20.04
N ARG A 57 10.89 40.97 20.27
CA ARG A 57 9.92 40.11 20.98
C ARG A 57 9.42 38.99 20.07
N VAL A 58 8.88 39.35 18.90
CA VAL A 58 8.37 38.40 17.90
C VAL A 58 9.46 37.43 17.45
N GLY A 59 10.66 37.95 17.12
CA GLY A 59 11.77 37.10 16.70
C GLY A 59 12.21 36.08 17.75
N ARG A 60 12.27 36.45 19.04
CA ARG A 60 12.63 35.52 20.12
C ARG A 60 11.57 34.45 20.36
N VAL A 61 10.29 34.82 20.33
CA VAL A 61 9.19 33.85 20.50
C VAL A 61 9.18 32.86 19.35
N ALA A 62 9.26 33.33 18.11
CA ALA A 62 9.31 32.47 16.92
C ALA A 62 10.48 31.48 16.96
N LEU A 63 11.67 31.94 17.34
CA LEU A 63 12.85 31.07 17.46
C LEU A 63 12.74 30.05 18.59
N ARG A 64 12.10 30.39 19.71
CA ARG A 64 11.84 29.42 20.78
C ARG A 64 10.85 28.35 20.37
N VAL A 65 9.78 28.73 19.67
CA VAL A 65 8.82 27.77 19.11
C VAL A 65 9.53 26.86 18.10
N TRP A 66 10.31 27.43 17.19
CA TRP A 66 11.09 26.66 16.21
C TRP A 66 12.08 25.70 16.89
N ALA A 67 12.84 26.16 17.88
CA ALA A 67 13.76 25.32 18.65
C ALA A 67 13.03 24.21 19.40
N GLY A 68 11.83 24.47 19.94
CA GLY A 68 10.98 23.47 20.58
C GLY A 68 10.50 22.40 19.59
N VAL A 69 10.08 22.79 18.39
CA VAL A 69 9.69 21.86 17.32
C VAL A 69 10.88 20.98 16.90
N VAL A 70 12.05 21.58 16.68
CA VAL A 70 13.27 20.84 16.33
C VAL A 70 13.68 19.88 17.45
N ALA A 71 13.63 20.33 18.71
CA ALA A 71 13.94 19.48 19.86
C ALA A 71 12.94 18.31 19.98
N GLY A 72 11.64 18.56 19.80
CA GLY A 72 10.62 17.51 19.79
C GLY A 72 10.82 16.48 18.68
N ALA A 73 11.14 16.94 17.47
CA ALA A 73 11.46 16.05 16.35
C ALA A 73 12.73 15.22 16.59
N LEU A 74 13.77 15.82 17.18
CA LEU A 74 14.99 15.10 17.57
C LEU A 74 14.71 14.07 18.67
N LEU A 75 13.91 14.40 19.68
CA LEU A 75 13.52 13.46 20.73
C LEU A 75 12.71 12.29 20.18
N LEU A 76 11.77 12.56 19.26
CA LEU A 76 11.03 11.50 18.57
C LEU A 76 11.95 10.62 17.72
N GLY A 77 12.93 11.23 17.03
CA GLY A 77 13.95 10.50 16.27
C GLY A 77 14.86 9.64 17.17
N MET A 78 15.27 10.14 18.33
CA MET A 78 16.03 9.38 19.33
C MET A 78 15.20 8.23 19.89
N LEU A 79 13.91 8.46 20.18
CA LEU A 79 13.00 7.39 20.59
C LEU A 79 12.89 6.32 19.51
N ALA A 80 12.70 6.71 18.24
CA ALA A 80 12.63 5.76 17.13
C ALA A 80 13.93 4.96 16.92
N LEU A 81 15.08 5.52 17.28
CA LEU A 81 16.37 4.81 17.23
C LEU A 81 16.56 3.86 18.43
N ALA A 82 16.08 4.24 19.62
CA ALA A 82 16.22 3.46 20.84
C ALA A 82 15.16 2.35 20.96
N ASP A 83 13.92 2.68 20.64
CA ASP A 83 12.75 1.81 20.71
C ASP A 83 11.78 2.15 19.56
N ARG A 84 11.97 1.44 18.44
CA ARG A 84 11.12 1.57 17.24
C ARG A 84 9.66 1.24 17.56
N HIS A 85 9.42 0.28 18.44
CA HIS A 85 8.07 -0.14 18.83
C HIS A 85 7.36 0.99 19.57
N ALA A 86 8.01 1.60 20.57
CA ALA A 86 7.45 2.74 21.28
C ALA A 86 7.15 3.93 20.35
N ALA A 87 8.03 4.21 19.39
CA ALA A 87 7.80 5.27 18.41
C ALA A 87 6.64 4.98 17.45
N LEU A 88 6.55 3.75 16.91
CA LEU A 88 5.45 3.33 16.05
C LEU A 88 4.12 3.30 16.80
N SER A 89 4.13 2.83 18.05
CA SER A 89 2.95 2.85 18.92
C SER A 89 2.47 4.29 19.07
N LEU A 90 3.32 5.23 19.48
CA LEU A 90 2.95 6.64 19.64
C LEU A 90 2.38 7.24 18.35
N LEU A 91 3.00 6.96 17.19
CA LEU A 91 2.57 7.49 15.89
C LEU A 91 1.29 6.83 15.35
N SER A 92 0.97 5.61 15.80
CA SER A 92 -0.28 4.92 15.44
C SER A 92 -1.49 5.40 16.24
N HIS A 93 -1.28 6.08 17.38
CA HIS A 93 -2.37 6.59 18.19
C HIS A 93 -3.10 7.75 17.51
N THR A 94 -4.42 7.65 17.43
CA THR A 94 -5.28 8.67 16.79
C THR A 94 -5.16 10.04 17.45
N TRP A 95 -5.02 10.11 18.77
CA TRP A 95 -4.83 11.37 19.51
C TRP A 95 -3.48 12.02 19.19
N ALA A 96 -2.42 11.22 19.03
CA ALA A 96 -1.09 11.71 18.73
C ALA A 96 -1.03 12.30 17.32
N LEU A 97 -1.67 11.63 16.34
CA LEU A 97 -1.84 12.17 14.99
C LEU A 97 -2.69 13.43 14.95
N ALA A 98 -3.72 13.53 15.81
CA ALA A 98 -4.54 14.75 15.92
C ALA A 98 -3.71 15.93 16.44
N LEU A 99 -2.92 15.69 17.49
CA LEU A 99 -2.00 16.69 18.04
C LEU A 99 -0.96 17.10 17.00
N LEU A 100 -0.35 16.13 16.29
CA LEU A 100 0.60 16.39 15.21
C LEU A 100 0.00 17.23 14.08
N GLN A 101 -1.21 16.88 13.63
CA GLN A 101 -1.97 17.64 12.63
C GLN A 101 -2.15 19.10 13.07
N LEU A 102 -2.64 19.33 14.29
CA LEU A 102 -2.86 20.67 14.82
C LEU A 102 -1.56 21.48 14.94
N LEU A 103 -0.49 20.85 15.43
CA LEU A 103 0.82 21.49 15.57
C LEU A 103 1.41 21.87 14.21
N LEU A 104 1.31 21.01 13.20
CA LEU A 104 1.80 21.29 11.84
C LEU A 104 1.01 22.41 11.17
N LEU A 105 -0.31 22.41 11.28
CA LEU A 105 -1.16 23.47 10.73
C LEU A 105 -0.91 24.82 11.43
N ALA A 106 -0.75 24.81 12.75
CA ALA A 106 -0.39 26.01 13.51
C ALA A 106 1.00 26.53 13.11
N LEU A 107 2.00 25.64 12.98
CA LEU A 107 3.35 25.99 12.54
C LEU A 107 3.33 26.61 11.14
N ALA A 108 2.60 26.01 10.20
CA ALA A 108 2.45 26.53 8.85
C ALA A 108 1.83 27.94 8.83
N ALA A 109 0.74 28.14 9.58
CA ALA A 109 0.06 29.43 9.67
C ALA A 109 0.95 30.51 10.30
N LEU A 110 1.64 30.19 11.40
CA LEU A 110 2.57 31.10 12.06
C LEU A 110 3.77 31.45 11.17
N TRP A 111 4.33 30.47 10.45
CA TRP A 111 5.46 30.68 9.56
C TRP A 111 5.08 31.51 8.33
N ALA A 112 3.92 31.26 7.74
CA ALA A 112 3.37 32.10 6.68
C ALA A 112 3.14 33.54 7.18
N GLY A 113 2.57 33.70 8.38
CA GLY A 113 2.40 35.01 9.02
C GLY A 113 3.73 35.76 9.21
N LEU A 114 4.79 35.07 9.64
CA LEU A 114 6.13 35.64 9.75
C LEU A 114 6.71 36.03 8.38
N LEU A 115 6.51 35.25 7.33
CA LEU A 115 6.97 35.63 5.99
C LEU A 115 6.25 36.87 5.45
N VAL A 116 4.94 36.98 5.70
CA VAL A 116 4.15 38.16 5.31
C VAL A 116 4.56 39.39 6.13
N ASP A 117 4.80 39.26 7.44
CA ASP A 117 5.28 40.39 8.25
C ASP A 117 6.73 40.77 7.90
N ALA A 118 7.61 39.80 7.59
CA ALA A 118 8.95 40.07 7.08
C ALA A 118 8.92 40.82 5.73
N TRP A 119 7.99 40.45 4.84
CA TRP A 119 7.73 41.19 3.60
C TRP A 119 7.30 42.63 3.90
N ARG A 120 6.38 42.83 4.85
CA ARG A 120 5.93 44.16 5.30
C ARG A 120 7.07 45.00 5.88
N LEU A 121 7.93 44.41 6.71
CA LEU A 121 9.12 45.03 7.30
C LEU A 121 10.16 45.44 6.23
N GLY A 122 10.17 44.75 5.09
CA GLY A 122 10.97 45.12 3.91
C GLY A 122 10.54 46.41 3.21
N ARG A 123 9.42 47.04 3.62
CA ARG A 123 8.85 48.28 3.05
C ARG A 123 8.74 48.25 1.52
N PRO A 124 7.99 47.30 0.94
CA PRO A 124 7.89 47.08 -0.50
C PRO A 124 7.28 48.26 -1.27
N HIS A 125 6.56 49.16 -0.58
CA HIS A 125 5.96 50.36 -1.16
C HIS A 125 7.00 51.43 -1.54
N THR A 126 8.20 51.41 -0.94
CA THR A 126 9.27 52.37 -1.29
C THR A 126 10.13 51.89 -2.47
N LEU A 127 9.85 50.71 -3.02
CA LEU A 127 10.62 50.11 -4.11
C LEU A 127 9.94 50.33 -5.47
N PRO A 128 10.71 50.44 -6.56
CA PRO A 128 10.15 50.55 -7.91
C PRO A 128 9.36 49.29 -8.31
N LEU A 129 8.42 49.44 -9.24
CA LEU A 129 7.46 48.39 -9.63
C LEU A 129 8.11 47.05 -10.01
N ARG A 130 9.26 47.07 -10.71
CA ARG A 130 10.00 45.84 -11.08
C ARG A 130 10.50 45.08 -9.84
N ASP A 131 11.12 45.79 -8.89
CA ASP A 131 11.64 45.17 -7.67
C ASP A 131 10.51 44.71 -6.75
N ARG A 132 9.41 45.46 -6.69
CA ARG A 132 8.20 45.08 -5.95
C ARG A 132 7.59 43.77 -6.48
N ARG A 133 7.48 43.63 -7.82
CA ARG A 133 7.02 42.38 -8.45
C ARG A 133 7.96 41.21 -8.13
N GLY A 134 9.27 41.43 -8.19
CA GLY A 134 10.26 40.42 -7.81
C GLY A 134 10.15 40.00 -6.35
N LEU A 135 9.88 40.94 -5.44
CA LEU A 135 9.71 40.66 -4.01
C LEU A 135 8.41 39.89 -3.70
N VAL A 136 7.33 40.18 -4.44
CA VAL A 136 6.09 39.40 -4.37
C VAL A 136 6.33 37.98 -4.91
N GLY A 137 7.01 37.83 -6.04
CA GLY A 137 7.39 36.52 -6.57
C GLY A 137 8.23 35.71 -5.58
N LEU A 138 9.19 36.35 -4.92
CA LEU A 138 9.99 35.73 -3.85
C LEU A 138 9.10 35.31 -2.67
N LEU A 139 8.20 36.17 -2.18
CA LEU A 139 7.29 35.83 -1.09
C LEU A 139 6.42 34.62 -1.45
N VAL A 140 5.81 34.62 -2.64
CA VAL A 140 4.98 33.49 -3.12
C VAL A 140 5.80 32.20 -3.19
N GLY A 141 7.03 32.26 -3.72
CA GLY A 141 7.92 31.10 -3.74
C GLY A 141 8.30 30.61 -2.33
N LEU A 142 8.56 31.52 -1.39
CA LEU A 142 8.86 31.16 0.00
C LEU A 142 7.65 30.63 0.78
N LEU A 143 6.43 31.03 0.41
CA LEU A 143 5.19 30.51 0.98
C LEU A 143 4.92 29.04 0.61
N LEU A 144 5.63 28.48 -0.38
CA LEU A 144 5.59 27.04 -0.66
C LEU A 144 6.11 26.19 0.51
N VAL A 145 7.04 26.73 1.31
CA VAL A 145 7.58 26.03 2.49
C VAL A 145 6.50 25.81 3.57
N PRO A 146 5.81 26.85 4.09
CA PRO A 146 4.70 26.63 5.01
C PRO A 146 3.51 25.91 4.34
N ALA A 147 3.29 26.05 3.03
CA ALA A 147 2.29 25.26 2.33
C ALA A 147 2.60 23.76 2.37
N LEU A 148 3.87 23.36 2.21
CA LEU A 148 4.31 21.97 2.37
C LEU A 148 4.10 21.49 3.80
N VAL A 149 4.41 22.31 4.82
CA VAL A 149 4.13 21.97 6.23
C VAL A 149 2.63 21.80 6.48
N ALA A 150 1.78 22.67 5.92
CA ALA A 150 0.33 22.54 6.02
C ALA A 150 -0.17 21.27 5.33
N TRP A 151 0.39 20.93 4.17
CA TRP A 151 0.08 19.69 3.45
C TRP A 151 0.44 18.46 4.28
N LEU A 152 1.60 18.44 4.94
CA LEU A 152 1.96 17.37 5.89
C LEU A 152 0.97 17.27 7.06
N GLY A 153 0.50 18.40 7.58
CA GLY A 153 -0.55 18.43 8.61
C GLY A 153 -1.87 17.82 8.12
N MET A 154 -2.28 18.14 6.89
CA MET A 154 -3.45 17.55 6.26
C MET A 154 -3.28 16.04 6.02
N ALA A 155 -2.10 15.61 5.58
CA ALA A 155 -1.76 14.19 5.40
C ALA A 155 -1.82 13.41 6.74
N ALA A 156 -1.34 14.00 7.85
CA ALA A 156 -1.51 13.40 9.18
C ALA A 156 -3.00 13.29 9.57
N GLY A 157 -3.81 14.28 9.20
CA GLY A 157 -5.26 14.27 9.42
C GLY A 157 -5.99 13.20 8.61
N THR A 158 -5.65 13.03 7.33
CA THR A 158 -6.20 11.96 6.49
C THR A 158 -5.77 10.60 7.00
N ALA A 159 -4.49 10.45 7.40
CA ALA A 159 -3.96 9.25 8.03
C ALA A 159 -4.69 8.90 9.35
N ARG A 160 -5.06 9.89 10.15
CA ARG A 160 -5.86 9.65 11.37
C ARG A 160 -7.28 9.21 11.04
N ALA A 161 -7.94 9.90 10.12
CA ALA A 161 -9.32 9.58 9.72
C ALA A 161 -9.40 8.18 9.11
N ALA A 162 -8.40 7.82 8.31
CA ALA A 162 -8.18 6.49 7.79
C ALA A 162 -8.23 5.39 8.85
N LEU A 163 -7.36 5.54 9.86
CA LEU A 163 -7.16 4.54 10.90
C LEU A 163 -8.46 4.28 11.65
N GLY A 164 -9.23 5.33 11.93
CA GLY A 164 -10.54 5.20 12.57
C GLY A 164 -11.66 4.64 11.67
N THR A 165 -11.46 4.53 10.35
CA THR A 165 -12.47 3.98 9.43
C THR A 165 -12.20 2.54 9.00
N ILE A 166 -10.92 2.15 8.90
CA ILE A 166 -10.51 0.82 8.41
C ILE A 166 -10.33 -0.14 9.58
N PHE A 167 -9.69 0.32 10.65
CA PHE A 167 -9.34 -0.49 11.80
C PHE A 167 -10.36 -0.30 12.92
N THR A 168 -10.47 -1.30 13.78
CA THR A 168 -11.40 -1.26 14.90
C THR A 168 -10.78 -0.54 16.11
N GLU A 169 -11.63 -0.11 17.03
CA GLU A 169 -11.20 0.24 18.38
C GLU A 169 -11.37 -0.99 19.27
N GLY A 170 -10.34 -1.34 20.04
CA GLY A 170 -10.35 -2.52 20.89
C GLY A 170 -8.96 -2.86 21.41
N ALA A 171 -8.90 -3.79 22.37
CA ALA A 171 -7.64 -4.37 22.79
C ALA A 171 -7.11 -5.33 21.70
N PRO A 172 -5.78 -5.40 21.48
CA PRO A 172 -5.22 -6.40 20.59
C PRO A 172 -5.54 -7.81 21.12
N ALA A 173 -5.94 -8.71 20.22
CA ALA A 173 -5.95 -10.13 20.50
C ALA A 173 -4.50 -10.59 20.75
N GLY A 174 -4.32 -11.37 21.82
CA GLY A 174 -3.02 -11.97 22.14
C GLY A 174 -2.62 -13.04 21.12
N THR A 175 -1.35 -13.42 21.14
CA THR A 175 -0.87 -14.55 20.35
C THR A 175 -1.39 -15.87 20.94
N VAL A 176 -1.66 -16.84 20.07
CA VAL A 176 -1.96 -18.23 20.46
C VAL A 176 -0.73 -19.05 20.13
N ASP A 177 -0.17 -19.72 21.15
CA ASP A 177 1.09 -20.46 21.06
C ASP A 177 2.27 -19.65 20.47
N GLY A 178 2.31 -18.34 20.78
CA GLY A 178 3.33 -17.42 20.29
C GLY A 178 3.19 -17.01 18.83
N ARG A 179 2.06 -17.33 18.18
CA ARG A 179 1.79 -16.98 16.78
C ARG A 179 0.57 -16.08 16.61
N TYR A 180 0.59 -15.30 15.54
CA TYR A 180 -0.57 -14.61 14.99
C TYR A 180 -1.10 -15.39 13.79
N ASN A 181 -2.37 -15.75 13.83
CA ASN A 181 -3.10 -16.41 12.76
C ASN A 181 -4.09 -15.40 12.15
N ILE A 182 -3.79 -14.96 10.93
CA ILE A 182 -4.55 -13.93 10.21
C ILE A 182 -5.22 -14.56 9.00
N LEU A 183 -6.55 -14.50 8.95
CA LEU A 183 -7.35 -15.01 7.84
C LEU A 183 -7.38 -13.97 6.70
N LEU A 184 -6.84 -14.35 5.54
CA LEU A 184 -6.81 -13.52 4.34
C LEU A 184 -7.90 -14.00 3.37
N LEU A 185 -8.88 -13.14 3.12
CA LEU A 185 -10.01 -13.39 2.23
C LEU A 185 -9.96 -12.46 1.03
N GLY A 186 -10.04 -13.03 -0.17
CA GLY A 186 -10.20 -12.29 -1.42
C GLY A 186 -11.55 -12.61 -2.05
N GLY A 187 -12.40 -11.59 -2.25
CA GLY A 187 -13.73 -11.79 -2.83
C GLY A 187 -14.08 -10.78 -3.92
N ASP A 188 -15.14 -11.07 -4.66
CA ASP A 188 -15.65 -10.15 -5.70
C ASP A 188 -16.93 -9.47 -5.19
N SER A 189 -16.78 -8.32 -4.53
CA SER A 189 -17.89 -7.54 -3.96
C SER A 189 -17.93 -6.09 -4.43
N GLY A 190 -17.72 -5.86 -5.73
CA GLY A 190 -17.81 -4.53 -6.31
C GLY A 190 -19.16 -3.85 -6.04
N ALA A 191 -19.17 -2.51 -6.00
CA ALA A 191 -20.38 -1.70 -5.82
C ALA A 191 -21.47 -2.14 -6.81
N GLY A 192 -22.60 -2.64 -6.30
CA GLY A 192 -23.72 -3.12 -7.11
C GLY A 192 -23.80 -4.64 -7.30
N ARG A 193 -22.92 -5.44 -6.69
CA ARG A 193 -23.08 -6.91 -6.63
C ARG A 193 -23.64 -7.36 -5.29
N GLU A 194 -24.81 -7.98 -5.31
CA GLU A 194 -25.30 -8.78 -4.19
C GLU A 194 -24.58 -10.14 -4.17
N GLY A 195 -24.12 -10.58 -2.99
CA GLY A 195 -23.40 -11.84 -2.81
C GLY A 195 -21.87 -11.72 -2.88
N LEU A 196 -21.25 -11.30 -1.76
CA LEU A 196 -19.81 -11.46 -1.58
C LEU A 196 -19.52 -12.95 -1.31
N ARG A 197 -18.71 -13.58 -2.15
CA ARG A 197 -18.14 -14.92 -1.94
C ARG A 197 -16.62 -14.84 -2.01
N PRO A 198 -15.90 -15.27 -0.96
CA PRO A 198 -14.44 -15.30 -1.00
C PRO A 198 -13.97 -16.43 -1.92
N ASP A 199 -13.27 -16.07 -3.00
CA ASP A 199 -12.67 -17.01 -3.96
C ASP A 199 -11.19 -17.33 -3.63
N SER A 200 -10.58 -16.53 -2.74
CA SER A 200 -9.28 -16.78 -2.13
C SER A 200 -9.46 -16.85 -0.62
N ILE A 201 -9.10 -17.99 -0.03
CA ILE A 201 -9.20 -18.24 1.42
C ILE A 201 -7.85 -18.78 1.87
N GLN A 202 -7.11 -17.96 2.62
CA GLN A 202 -5.76 -18.31 3.07
C GLN A 202 -5.61 -17.95 4.55
N LEU A 203 -4.89 -18.77 5.31
CA LEU A 203 -4.55 -18.51 6.70
C LEU A 203 -3.04 -18.26 6.81
N ALA A 204 -2.64 -17.08 7.25
CA ALA A 204 -1.25 -16.75 7.55
C ALA A 204 -0.97 -16.99 9.04
N SER A 205 -0.12 -17.97 9.37
CA SER A 205 0.34 -18.23 10.73
C SER A 205 1.77 -17.75 10.90
N ILE A 206 1.97 -16.72 11.72
CA ILE A 206 3.23 -15.98 11.82
C ILE A 206 3.75 -16.04 13.26
N ASP A 207 4.99 -16.49 13.44
CA ASP A 207 5.65 -16.45 14.73
C ASP A 207 5.91 -15.00 15.16
N ALA A 208 5.38 -14.57 16.30
CA ALA A 208 5.47 -13.18 16.74
C ALA A 208 6.90 -12.75 17.11
N THR A 209 7.74 -13.71 17.48
CA THR A 209 9.12 -13.43 17.92
C THR A 209 10.07 -13.41 16.74
N THR A 210 10.00 -14.43 15.89
CA THR A 210 10.96 -14.65 14.78
C THR A 210 10.48 -14.09 13.45
N GLY A 211 9.18 -13.84 13.27
CA GLY A 211 8.60 -13.45 11.98
C GLY A 211 8.44 -14.59 10.98
N ARG A 212 8.76 -15.84 11.35
CA ARG A 212 8.62 -16.96 10.42
C ARG A 212 7.15 -17.27 10.16
N ALA A 213 6.76 -17.23 8.89
CA ALA A 213 5.37 -17.37 8.47
C ALA A 213 5.13 -18.65 7.65
N VAL A 214 3.97 -19.25 7.88
CA VAL A 214 3.41 -20.31 7.03
C VAL A 214 2.07 -19.83 6.49
N LEU A 215 1.90 -19.94 5.18
CA LEU A 215 0.67 -19.55 4.47
C LEU A 215 -0.09 -20.81 4.04
N PHE A 216 -1.27 -21.04 4.61
CA PHE A 216 -2.13 -22.17 4.32
C PHE A 216 -3.24 -21.75 3.36
N GLY A 217 -3.26 -22.30 2.15
CA GLY A 217 -4.33 -22.08 1.17
C GLY A 217 -5.42 -23.14 1.26
N PHE A 218 -6.68 -22.72 1.37
CA PHE A 218 -7.84 -23.60 1.36
C PHE A 218 -8.62 -23.46 0.06
N ALA A 219 -8.93 -24.59 -0.58
CA ALA A 219 -9.75 -24.57 -1.79
C ALA A 219 -11.16 -24.07 -1.46
N ARG A 220 -11.66 -23.13 -2.26
CA ARG A 220 -13.04 -22.62 -2.14
C ARG A 220 -14.13 -23.70 -2.24
N GLU A 221 -13.78 -24.83 -2.86
CA GLU A 221 -14.61 -26.02 -3.11
C GLU A 221 -14.46 -27.08 -2.01
N THR A 222 -13.86 -26.75 -0.87
CA THR A 222 -13.78 -27.69 0.27
C THR A 222 -15.20 -27.95 0.80
N GLU A 223 -15.58 -29.23 0.91
CA GLU A 223 -16.89 -29.70 1.39
C GLU A 223 -16.75 -30.40 2.75
N ASN A 224 -17.84 -30.95 3.30
CA ASN A 224 -17.82 -31.86 4.46
C ASN A 224 -17.11 -31.28 5.70
N ILE A 225 -17.30 -29.99 5.97
CA ILE A 225 -16.62 -29.27 7.06
C ILE A 225 -17.38 -29.47 8.37
N HIS A 226 -16.72 -30.04 9.37
CA HIS A 226 -17.28 -30.24 10.70
C HIS A 226 -16.73 -29.18 11.64
N PHE A 227 -17.60 -28.37 12.24
CA PHE A 227 -17.19 -27.25 13.08
C PHE A 227 -16.75 -27.68 14.49
N GLU A 228 -15.89 -26.88 15.11
CA GLU A 228 -15.39 -27.15 16.46
C GLU A 228 -16.50 -27.08 17.52
N PRO A 229 -16.55 -28.01 18.49
CA PRO A 229 -17.51 -27.95 19.57
C PRO A 229 -17.47 -26.62 20.32
N GLY A 230 -18.65 -26.00 20.49
CA GLY A 230 -18.78 -24.70 21.16
C GLY A 230 -18.75 -23.48 20.23
N SER A 231 -18.42 -23.67 18.95
CA SER A 231 -18.50 -22.61 17.95
C SER A 231 -19.95 -22.19 17.65
N VAL A 232 -20.15 -21.01 17.04
CA VAL A 232 -21.49 -20.57 16.61
C VAL A 232 -22.04 -21.52 15.55
N MET A 233 -21.21 -21.90 14.58
CA MET A 233 -21.56 -22.78 13.49
C MET A 233 -21.83 -24.21 13.96
N ALA A 234 -21.11 -24.75 14.94
CA ALA A 234 -21.43 -26.07 15.50
C ALA A 234 -22.83 -26.11 16.14
N ARG A 235 -23.31 -24.98 16.70
CA ARG A 235 -24.69 -24.87 17.21
C ARG A 235 -25.72 -24.76 16.07
N LEU A 236 -25.40 -24.04 15.00
CA LEU A 236 -26.29 -23.85 13.86
C LEU A 236 -26.33 -25.07 12.93
N MET A 237 -25.24 -25.82 12.86
CA MET A 237 -25.03 -26.98 12.00
C MET A 237 -24.32 -28.11 12.78
N PRO A 238 -25.04 -28.82 13.66
CA PRO A 238 -24.45 -29.87 14.49
C PRO A 238 -23.82 -31.01 13.66
N GLU A 239 -24.42 -31.33 12.52
CA GLU A 239 -23.94 -32.36 11.59
C GLU A 239 -22.84 -31.84 10.62
N GLY A 240 -22.44 -30.58 10.76
CA GLY A 240 -21.48 -29.92 9.87
C GLY A 240 -22.07 -29.40 8.56
N TRP A 241 -21.20 -28.80 7.75
CA TRP A 241 -21.48 -28.29 6.41
C TRP A 241 -21.22 -29.40 5.37
N ALA A 242 -22.14 -30.37 5.32
CA ALA A 242 -21.97 -31.63 4.61
C ALA A 242 -23.17 -31.97 3.71
N CYS A 243 -23.58 -31.03 2.85
CA CYS A 243 -24.67 -31.23 1.87
C CYS A 243 -24.20 -31.49 0.42
N GLY A 244 -22.97 -32.01 0.24
CA GLY A 244 -22.38 -32.29 -1.07
C GLY A 244 -21.97 -31.02 -1.82
N ASP A 245 -22.19 -30.99 -3.13
CA ASP A 245 -21.73 -29.94 -4.05
C ASP A 245 -22.42 -28.57 -3.85
N GLU A 246 -23.51 -28.54 -3.07
CA GLU A 246 -24.15 -27.30 -2.63
C GLU A 246 -23.42 -26.65 -1.43
N CYS A 247 -22.66 -27.43 -0.65
CA CYS A 247 -22.00 -27.02 0.59
C CYS A 247 -20.50 -26.75 0.41
N LEU A 248 -20.16 -25.73 -0.36
CA LEU A 248 -18.77 -25.31 -0.56
C LEU A 248 -18.29 -24.34 0.52
N LEU A 249 -17.00 -24.36 0.86
CA LEU A 249 -16.38 -23.43 1.82
C LEU A 249 -16.67 -21.95 1.50
N ASN A 250 -16.61 -21.54 0.23
CA ASN A 250 -16.90 -20.15 -0.13
C ASN A 250 -18.38 -19.76 -0.02
N ALA A 251 -19.28 -20.74 0.01
CA ALA A 251 -20.71 -20.52 0.13
C ALA A 251 -21.11 -20.19 1.58
N LEU A 252 -20.32 -20.61 2.58
CA LEU A 252 -20.55 -20.30 3.99
C LEU A 252 -20.65 -18.79 4.26
N TYR A 253 -19.87 -17.98 3.54
CA TYR A 253 -19.96 -16.53 3.68
C TYR A 253 -21.35 -16.00 3.27
N THR A 254 -21.87 -16.50 2.14
CA THR A 254 -23.21 -16.12 1.68
C THR A 254 -24.28 -16.69 2.59
N TRP A 255 -24.17 -17.97 2.95
CA TRP A 255 -25.10 -18.63 3.87
C TRP A 255 -25.21 -17.88 5.20
N GLY A 256 -24.09 -17.52 5.82
CA GLY A 256 -24.08 -16.80 7.10
C GLY A 256 -24.76 -15.44 6.98
N ARG A 257 -24.54 -14.71 5.88
CA ARG A 257 -25.23 -13.44 5.61
C ARG A 257 -26.73 -13.61 5.48
N ASP A 258 -27.18 -14.62 4.74
CA ASP A 258 -28.59 -14.84 4.46
C ASP A 258 -29.34 -15.33 5.72
N HIS A 259 -28.61 -15.95 6.65
CA HIS A 259 -29.12 -16.46 7.92
C HIS A 259 -28.70 -15.59 9.12
N ALA A 260 -28.43 -14.30 8.90
CA ALA A 260 -27.93 -13.38 9.93
C ALA A 260 -28.78 -13.35 11.22
N SER A 261 -30.09 -13.60 11.12
CA SER A 261 -31.01 -13.64 12.27
C SER A 261 -30.77 -14.81 13.23
N GLN A 262 -30.06 -15.86 12.79
CA GLN A 262 -29.76 -17.05 13.59
C GLN A 262 -28.47 -16.89 14.41
N PHE A 263 -27.63 -15.92 14.07
CA PHE A 263 -26.37 -15.66 14.75
C PHE A 263 -26.61 -14.92 16.09
N PRO A 264 -25.67 -15.02 17.05
CA PRO A 264 -25.75 -14.28 18.31
C PRO A 264 -26.02 -12.79 18.09
N ARG A 265 -26.88 -12.19 18.93
CA ARG A 265 -27.19 -10.77 18.85
C ARG A 265 -25.91 -9.93 18.92
N GLY A 266 -25.76 -8.97 18.02
CA GLY A 266 -24.58 -8.12 17.92
C GLY A 266 -23.49 -8.62 16.97
N THR A 267 -23.67 -9.77 16.32
CA THR A 267 -22.74 -10.27 15.29
C THR A 267 -22.73 -9.32 14.10
N ARG A 268 -21.61 -8.62 13.89
CA ARG A 268 -21.47 -7.60 12.84
C ARG A 268 -21.43 -8.21 11.44
N ASN A 269 -20.80 -9.38 11.28
CA ASN A 269 -20.66 -10.04 9.99
C ASN A 269 -20.79 -11.57 10.12
N PRO A 270 -22.03 -12.10 10.09
CA PRO A 270 -22.29 -13.54 10.16
C PRO A 270 -21.58 -14.39 9.12
N GLY A 271 -21.47 -13.91 7.87
CA GLY A 271 -20.77 -14.64 6.80
C GLY A 271 -19.28 -14.81 7.08
N LEU A 272 -18.66 -13.78 7.65
CA LEU A 272 -17.28 -13.87 8.08
C LEU A 272 -17.11 -14.85 9.23
N VAL A 273 -17.96 -14.78 10.27
CA VAL A 273 -17.91 -15.73 11.39
C VAL A 273 -18.00 -17.17 10.89
N ALA A 274 -18.94 -17.45 9.99
CA ALA A 274 -19.09 -18.79 9.41
C ALA A 274 -17.83 -19.26 8.66
N THR A 275 -17.18 -18.34 7.91
CA THR A 275 -15.97 -18.64 7.16
C THR A 275 -14.76 -18.84 8.09
N THR A 276 -14.64 -18.00 9.12
CA THR A 276 -13.57 -18.09 10.12
C THR A 276 -13.64 -19.42 10.87
N GLU A 277 -14.79 -19.76 11.43
CA GLU A 277 -14.94 -21.02 12.20
C GLU A 277 -14.75 -22.26 11.32
N ALA A 278 -15.06 -22.18 10.02
CA ALA A 278 -14.73 -23.25 9.07
C ALA A 278 -13.22 -23.41 8.89
N VAL A 279 -12.48 -22.30 8.74
CA VAL A 279 -11.01 -22.33 8.61
C VAL A 279 -10.36 -22.77 9.92
N GLU A 280 -10.87 -22.36 11.07
CA GLU A 280 -10.42 -22.83 12.39
C GLU A 280 -10.62 -24.34 12.50
N ALA A 281 -11.79 -24.85 12.12
CA ALA A 281 -12.07 -26.29 12.15
C ALA A 281 -11.20 -27.11 11.18
N LEU A 282 -10.90 -26.58 10.00
CA LEU A 282 -10.01 -27.22 9.03
C LEU A 282 -8.56 -27.23 9.52
N SER A 283 -8.07 -26.09 9.99
CA SER A 283 -6.66 -25.90 10.35
C SER A 283 -6.30 -26.39 11.76
N GLY A 284 -7.26 -26.39 12.68
CA GLY A 284 -7.03 -26.55 14.11
C GLY A 284 -6.35 -25.35 14.77
N LEU A 285 -6.34 -24.18 14.13
CA LEU A 285 -5.73 -22.95 14.64
C LEU A 285 -6.80 -21.91 14.91
N ASP A 286 -6.75 -21.25 16.07
CA ASP A 286 -7.60 -20.10 16.39
C ASP A 286 -7.19 -18.89 15.55
N VAL A 287 -8.15 -18.21 14.94
CA VAL A 287 -7.93 -17.01 14.11
C VAL A 287 -8.10 -15.75 14.95
N GLN A 288 -7.05 -14.94 15.06
CA GLN A 288 -7.12 -13.70 15.85
C GLN A 288 -7.66 -12.52 15.05
N TYR A 289 -7.37 -12.48 13.75
CA TYR A 289 -7.71 -11.38 12.88
C TYR A 289 -8.08 -11.84 11.47
N TYR A 290 -8.82 -11.02 10.74
CA TYR A 290 -9.04 -11.21 9.31
C TYR A 290 -8.72 -9.96 8.50
N VAL A 291 -8.39 -10.16 7.24
CA VAL A 291 -8.33 -9.13 6.20
C VAL A 291 -9.12 -9.65 5.01
N LEU A 292 -10.21 -8.97 4.71
CA LEU A 292 -11.06 -9.22 3.55
C LEU A 292 -10.86 -8.08 2.55
N ALA A 293 -10.31 -8.39 1.38
CA ALA A 293 -10.13 -7.45 0.28
C ALA A 293 -10.99 -7.84 -0.93
N ASP A 294 -11.63 -6.84 -1.55
CA ASP A 294 -12.22 -7.02 -2.87
C ASP A 294 -11.19 -6.85 -4.00
N LEU A 295 -11.60 -7.15 -5.23
CA LEU A 295 -10.72 -7.06 -6.40
C LEU A 295 -10.18 -5.65 -6.65
N GLN A 296 -10.99 -4.61 -6.40
CA GLN A 296 -10.58 -3.22 -6.59
C GLN A 296 -9.62 -2.80 -5.49
N GLY A 297 -9.92 -3.14 -4.24
CA GLY A 297 -9.06 -2.90 -3.09
C GLY A 297 -7.71 -3.59 -3.23
N PHE A 298 -7.69 -4.82 -3.76
CA PHE A 298 -6.45 -5.51 -4.08
C PHE A 298 -5.61 -4.75 -5.12
N SER A 299 -6.21 -4.38 -6.27
CA SER A 299 -5.48 -3.64 -7.32
C SER A 299 -4.94 -2.31 -6.81
N SER A 300 -5.78 -1.53 -6.12
CA SER A 300 -5.38 -0.22 -5.62
C SER A 300 -4.33 -0.31 -4.50
N LEU A 301 -4.37 -1.35 -3.66
CA LEU A 301 -3.34 -1.61 -2.67
C LEU A 301 -1.98 -1.89 -3.34
N VAL A 302 -1.96 -2.72 -4.39
CA VAL A 302 -0.73 -3.01 -5.15
C VAL A 302 -0.15 -1.75 -5.77
N ASP A 303 -0.97 -0.91 -6.40
CA ASP A 303 -0.50 0.36 -6.98
C ASP A 303 0.07 1.29 -5.90
N ALA A 304 -0.57 1.35 -4.72
CA ALA A 304 -0.15 2.21 -3.63
C ALA A 304 1.17 1.78 -2.96
N VAL A 305 1.50 0.49 -2.98
CA VAL A 305 2.83 -0.01 -2.54
C VAL A 305 3.90 0.10 -3.64
N GLY A 306 3.54 0.59 -4.82
CA GLY A 306 4.47 0.81 -5.93
C GLY A 306 4.62 -0.37 -6.88
N GLY A 307 3.66 -1.32 -6.91
CA GLY A 307 3.67 -2.49 -7.77
C GLY A 307 4.23 -3.77 -7.10
N LEU A 308 4.27 -4.87 -7.86
CA LEU A 308 4.78 -6.18 -7.44
C LEU A 308 5.81 -6.73 -8.44
N ASP A 309 7.06 -6.84 -8.01
CA ASP A 309 8.07 -7.69 -8.66
C ASP A 309 7.77 -9.19 -8.47
N ILE A 310 7.51 -9.87 -9.59
CA ILE A 310 7.19 -11.30 -9.66
C ILE A 310 7.93 -11.92 -10.84
N THR A 311 8.61 -13.04 -10.62
CA THR A 311 9.10 -13.90 -11.71
C THR A 311 7.96 -14.79 -12.19
N VAL A 312 7.39 -14.45 -13.34
CA VAL A 312 6.28 -15.16 -13.97
C VAL A 312 6.82 -16.36 -14.74
N GLN A 313 6.45 -17.58 -14.34
CA GLN A 313 6.95 -18.78 -15.02
C GLN A 313 6.21 -19.07 -16.34
N ARG A 314 4.90 -18.82 -16.37
CA ARG A 314 4.04 -19.11 -17.52
C ARG A 314 3.21 -17.90 -17.92
N ARG A 315 3.01 -17.77 -19.23
CA ARG A 315 2.22 -16.69 -19.82
C ARG A 315 0.80 -16.76 -19.26
N THR A 316 0.33 -15.67 -18.67
CA THR A 316 -0.99 -15.61 -18.04
C THR A 316 -1.93 -14.70 -18.85
N PRO A 317 -3.06 -15.20 -19.37
CA PRO A 317 -4.00 -14.39 -20.15
C PRO A 317 -4.69 -13.29 -19.32
N ILE A 318 -4.90 -12.14 -19.95
CA ILE A 318 -5.72 -11.02 -19.48
C ILE A 318 -7.02 -11.05 -20.28
N GLY A 319 -8.16 -11.18 -19.60
CA GLY A 319 -9.44 -11.55 -20.21
C GLY A 319 -9.62 -13.08 -20.22
N GLY A 320 -10.45 -13.60 -21.12
CA GLY A 320 -10.78 -15.02 -21.19
C GLY A 320 -12.10 -15.38 -20.49
N GLY A 321 -12.46 -16.66 -20.51
CA GLY A 321 -13.78 -17.16 -20.12
C GLY A 321 -14.87 -16.72 -21.09
N SER A 322 -15.79 -15.86 -20.64
CA SER A 322 -16.86 -15.30 -21.49
C SER A 322 -16.45 -14.06 -22.29
N THR A 323 -15.20 -13.61 -22.15
CA THR A 323 -14.66 -12.43 -22.84
C THR A 323 -13.41 -12.78 -23.66
N PRO A 324 -13.13 -12.09 -24.78
CA PRO A 324 -11.90 -12.31 -25.52
C PRO A 324 -10.66 -12.06 -24.66
N VAL A 325 -9.60 -12.82 -24.92
CA VAL A 325 -8.28 -12.50 -24.36
C VAL A 325 -7.76 -11.23 -25.04
N ILE A 326 -7.47 -10.21 -24.25
CA ILE A 326 -7.06 -8.87 -24.72
C ILE A 326 -5.58 -8.57 -24.48
N GLY A 327 -4.87 -9.46 -23.78
CA GLY A 327 -3.45 -9.30 -23.50
C GLY A 327 -2.91 -10.45 -22.65
N TYR A 328 -1.65 -10.32 -22.26
CA TYR A 328 -0.96 -11.33 -21.45
C TYR A 328 -0.02 -10.68 -20.44
N VAL A 329 0.16 -11.35 -19.30
CA VAL A 329 1.32 -11.19 -18.44
C VAL A 329 2.38 -12.18 -18.93
N GLU A 330 3.47 -11.65 -19.49
CA GLU A 330 4.52 -12.44 -20.12
C GLU A 330 5.47 -13.09 -19.11
N PRO A 331 6.02 -14.30 -19.40
CA PRO A 331 7.03 -14.94 -18.57
C PRO A 331 8.29 -14.10 -18.33
N GLY A 332 9.02 -14.41 -17.26
CA GLY A 332 10.24 -13.76 -16.81
C GLY A 332 10.04 -12.85 -15.58
N ALA A 333 11.10 -12.16 -15.17
CA ALA A 333 11.01 -11.12 -14.14
C ALA A 333 10.14 -9.95 -14.64
N ARG A 334 9.08 -9.64 -13.90
CA ARG A 334 8.11 -8.60 -14.24
C ARG A 334 7.79 -7.77 -13.02
N HIS A 335 7.76 -6.46 -13.23
CA HIS A 335 7.14 -5.52 -12.32
C HIS A 335 5.66 -5.36 -12.72
N LEU A 336 4.75 -5.75 -11.84
CA LEU A 336 3.31 -5.78 -12.09
C LEU A 336 2.61 -4.65 -11.32
N ASP A 337 1.94 -3.77 -12.05
CA ASP A 337 0.97 -2.84 -11.47
C ASP A 337 -0.29 -3.57 -10.98
N GLY A 338 -1.16 -2.88 -10.25
CA GLY A 338 -2.36 -3.46 -9.65
C GLY A 338 -3.26 -4.15 -10.66
N TYR A 339 -3.37 -3.58 -11.86
CA TYR A 339 -4.13 -4.19 -12.96
C TYR A 339 -3.53 -5.54 -13.38
N ARG A 340 -2.22 -5.62 -13.66
CA ARG A 340 -1.57 -6.87 -14.08
C ARG A 340 -1.46 -7.88 -12.95
N ALA A 341 -1.20 -7.42 -11.72
CA ALA A 341 -1.14 -8.27 -10.53
C ALA A 341 -2.51 -8.91 -10.25
N LEU A 342 -3.59 -8.15 -10.39
CA LEU A 342 -4.96 -8.66 -10.24
C LEU A 342 -5.24 -9.71 -11.31
N TRP A 343 -4.91 -9.42 -12.57
CA TRP A 343 -5.07 -10.40 -13.66
C TRP A 343 -4.25 -11.66 -13.45
N TYR A 344 -3.01 -11.51 -13.00
CA TYR A 344 -2.13 -12.63 -12.66
C TYR A 344 -2.74 -13.51 -11.57
N ALA A 345 -3.29 -12.93 -10.50
CA ALA A 345 -3.93 -13.68 -9.42
C ALA A 345 -5.29 -14.31 -9.80
N ARG A 346 -6.06 -13.69 -10.71
CA ARG A 346 -7.45 -14.09 -10.99
C ARG A 346 -7.65 -14.94 -12.25
N SER A 347 -6.72 -14.89 -13.20
CA SER A 347 -6.93 -15.54 -14.51
C SER A 347 -7.21 -17.03 -14.36
N ARG A 348 -8.20 -17.51 -15.11
CA ARG A 348 -8.63 -18.91 -15.19
C ARG A 348 -8.44 -19.49 -16.60
N GLU A 349 -8.16 -18.64 -17.57
CA GLU A 349 -8.00 -19.05 -18.96
C GLU A 349 -6.69 -19.81 -19.12
N GLY A 350 -6.77 -21.04 -19.64
CA GLY A 350 -5.61 -21.91 -19.82
C GLY A 350 -4.89 -22.29 -18.51
N SER A 351 -5.59 -22.28 -17.37
CA SER A 351 -5.00 -22.52 -16.06
C SER A 351 -5.93 -23.33 -15.15
N THR A 352 -5.37 -24.27 -14.40
CA THR A 352 -6.14 -25.06 -13.43
C THR A 352 -6.57 -24.19 -12.23
N ASN A 353 -7.52 -24.69 -11.43
CA ASN A 353 -7.90 -24.06 -10.18
C ASN A 353 -6.69 -23.91 -9.23
N TYR A 354 -5.74 -24.84 -9.30
CA TYR A 354 -4.60 -24.98 -8.40
C TYR A 354 -3.45 -24.04 -8.77
N GLU A 355 -3.16 -23.88 -10.06
CA GLU A 355 -2.25 -22.85 -10.56
C GLU A 355 -2.71 -21.45 -10.15
N ARG A 356 -4.02 -21.19 -10.18
CA ARG A 356 -4.58 -19.91 -9.71
C ARG A 356 -4.30 -19.70 -8.23
N MET A 357 -4.52 -20.72 -7.39
CA MET A 357 -4.24 -20.65 -5.96
C MET A 357 -2.74 -20.45 -5.68
N ALA A 358 -1.87 -21.04 -6.49
CA ALA A 358 -0.43 -20.80 -6.41
C ALA A 358 -0.08 -19.33 -6.75
N ARG A 359 -0.60 -18.78 -7.86
CA ARG A 359 -0.41 -17.35 -8.21
C ARG A 359 -0.95 -16.39 -7.14
N GLN A 360 -2.06 -16.72 -6.49
CA GLN A 360 -2.60 -15.93 -5.37
C GLN A 360 -1.62 -15.87 -4.19
N ARG A 361 -1.02 -17.00 -3.81
CA ARG A 361 0.02 -17.05 -2.77
C ARG A 361 1.29 -16.32 -3.18
N CYS A 362 1.70 -16.42 -4.45
CA CYS A 362 2.81 -15.66 -5.02
C CYS A 362 2.64 -14.16 -4.80
N VAL A 363 1.45 -13.67 -5.12
CA VAL A 363 1.09 -12.26 -5.01
C VAL A 363 1.08 -11.81 -3.54
N VAL A 364 0.53 -12.61 -2.62
CA VAL A 364 0.58 -12.30 -1.18
C VAL A 364 2.02 -12.26 -0.67
N THR A 365 2.84 -13.23 -1.09
CA THR A 365 4.26 -13.30 -0.72
C THR A 365 5.05 -12.11 -1.26
N ALA A 366 4.85 -11.75 -2.53
CA ALA A 366 5.47 -10.60 -3.18
C ALA A 366 5.05 -9.29 -2.49
N LEU A 367 3.77 -9.15 -2.14
CA LEU A 367 3.27 -8.01 -1.38
C LEU A 367 4.00 -7.88 -0.04
N VAL A 368 4.12 -8.96 0.74
CA VAL A 368 4.85 -8.93 2.02
C VAL A 368 6.33 -8.56 1.83
N ARG A 369 6.99 -9.05 0.78
CA ARG A 369 8.39 -8.71 0.48
C ARG A 369 8.56 -7.24 0.08
N GLN A 370 7.60 -6.68 -0.64
CA GLN A 370 7.67 -5.32 -1.17
C GLN A 370 7.02 -4.27 -0.26
N LEU A 371 6.40 -4.69 0.84
CA LEU A 371 6.05 -3.79 1.93
C LEU A 371 7.34 -3.19 2.51
N ASP A 372 7.60 -1.94 2.16
CA ASP A 372 8.68 -1.15 2.72
C ASP A 372 8.11 -0.07 3.65
N PRO A 373 8.61 0.06 4.90
CA PRO A 373 8.12 1.07 5.83
C PRO A 373 8.16 2.50 5.28
N SER A 374 9.17 2.83 4.48
CA SER A 374 9.30 4.16 3.89
C SER A 374 8.25 4.38 2.80
N THR A 375 8.01 3.38 1.95
CA THR A 375 6.94 3.42 0.94
C THR A 375 5.56 3.47 1.59
N VAL A 376 5.32 2.65 2.62
CA VAL A 376 4.05 2.64 3.36
C VAL A 376 3.81 3.98 4.06
N LEU A 377 4.84 4.59 4.66
CA LEU A 377 4.72 5.89 5.31
C LEU A 377 4.48 7.01 4.30
N THR A 378 5.17 6.98 3.16
CA THR A 378 5.07 8.02 2.11
C THR A 378 3.73 7.94 1.38
N ASN A 379 3.26 6.71 1.11
CA ASN A 379 2.02 6.46 0.38
C ASN A 379 0.85 6.12 1.30
N PHE A 380 0.97 6.36 2.62
CA PHE A 380 -0.05 5.96 3.60
C PHE A 380 -1.43 6.53 3.23
N GLY A 381 -1.48 7.79 2.80
CA GLY A 381 -2.72 8.43 2.35
C GLY A 381 -3.36 7.70 1.16
N ASP A 382 -2.56 7.27 0.19
CA ASP A 382 -3.01 6.55 -1.00
C ASP A 382 -3.40 5.11 -0.67
N ILE A 383 -2.64 4.41 0.18
CA ILE A 383 -2.98 3.07 0.68
C ILE A 383 -4.33 3.10 1.40
N VAL A 384 -4.56 4.09 2.25
CA VAL A 384 -5.84 4.26 2.92
C VAL A 384 -6.95 4.54 1.91
N ALA A 385 -6.74 5.51 1.02
CA ALA A 385 -7.75 5.88 0.04
C ALA A 385 -8.14 4.67 -0.84
N ALA A 386 -7.14 3.87 -1.21
CA ALA A 386 -7.25 2.62 -1.95
C ALA A 386 -7.98 1.51 -1.19
N THR A 387 -7.92 1.51 0.15
CA THR A 387 -8.49 0.44 0.99
C THR A 387 -9.85 0.81 1.57
N ARG A 388 -10.23 2.09 1.56
CA ARG A 388 -11.50 2.59 2.12
C ARG A 388 -12.71 1.98 1.41
N GLY A 389 -13.47 1.18 2.15
CA GLY A 389 -14.72 0.57 1.67
C GLY A 389 -14.55 -0.73 0.87
N VAL A 390 -13.30 -1.07 0.51
CA VAL A 390 -12.93 -2.24 -0.30
C VAL A 390 -12.06 -3.24 0.45
N VAL A 391 -11.46 -2.83 1.57
CA VAL A 391 -10.84 -3.71 2.57
C VAL A 391 -11.62 -3.63 3.88
N ARG A 392 -11.82 -4.79 4.52
CA ARG A 392 -12.46 -4.93 5.82
C ARG A 392 -11.57 -5.76 6.73
N THR A 393 -11.42 -5.34 7.98
CA THR A 393 -10.63 -6.05 8.99
C THR A 393 -11.18 -5.79 10.39
N ASP A 394 -10.93 -6.71 11.32
CA ASP A 394 -11.13 -6.53 12.76
C ASP A 394 -9.86 -6.14 13.51
N ILE A 395 -8.71 -6.00 12.83
CA ILE A 395 -7.45 -5.57 13.45
C ILE A 395 -7.69 -4.22 14.14
N PRO A 396 -7.45 -4.13 15.47
CA PRO A 396 -7.59 -2.86 16.17
C PRO A 396 -6.39 -1.96 15.89
N THR A 397 -6.62 -0.65 15.93
CA THR A 397 -5.54 0.34 15.73
C THR A 397 -4.35 0.14 16.66
N SER A 398 -4.58 -0.34 17.89
CA SER A 398 -3.53 -0.65 18.87
C SER A 398 -2.69 -1.88 18.54
N ALA A 399 -3.18 -2.80 17.69
CA ALA A 399 -2.41 -3.97 17.24
C ALA A 399 -1.46 -3.63 16.08
N LEU A 400 -1.60 -2.45 15.45
CA LEU A 400 -0.86 -2.12 14.23
C LEU A 400 0.64 -2.01 14.44
N SER A 401 1.10 -1.50 15.59
CA SER A 401 2.53 -1.46 15.89
C SER A 401 3.14 -2.85 15.94
N ASP A 402 2.46 -3.77 16.62
CA ASP A 402 2.93 -5.14 16.84
C ASP A 402 2.93 -5.91 15.52
N LEU A 403 1.82 -5.81 14.76
CA LEU A 403 1.70 -6.45 13.45
C LEU A 403 2.66 -5.85 12.42
N ALA A 404 2.94 -4.54 12.46
CA ALA A 404 3.93 -3.92 11.59
C ALA A 404 5.35 -4.42 11.90
N GLU A 405 5.70 -4.59 13.18
CA GLU A 405 6.98 -5.17 13.57
C GLU A 405 7.11 -6.62 13.11
N VAL A 406 6.06 -7.42 13.31
CA VAL A 406 6.00 -8.82 12.85
C VAL A 406 6.11 -8.89 11.32
N ALA A 407 5.44 -8.02 10.58
CA ALA A 407 5.54 -7.95 9.12
C ALA A 407 6.98 -7.63 8.67
N LEU A 408 7.68 -6.74 9.37
CA LEU A 408 9.08 -6.41 9.07
C LEU A 408 10.05 -7.56 9.31
N LYS A 409 9.83 -8.34 10.38
CA LYS A 409 10.58 -9.59 10.62
C LYS A 409 10.27 -10.62 9.53
N THR A 410 8.98 -10.78 9.21
CA THR A 410 8.50 -11.73 8.17
C THR A 410 9.11 -11.44 6.80
N LYS A 411 9.27 -10.16 6.44
CA LYS A 411 9.95 -9.74 5.20
C LYS A 411 11.39 -10.25 5.09
N GLN A 412 12.06 -10.60 6.19
CA GLN A 412 13.44 -11.11 6.20
C GLN A 412 13.49 -12.65 6.22
N GLU A 413 12.38 -13.31 6.52
CA GLU A 413 12.31 -14.76 6.68
C GLU A 413 11.78 -15.45 5.41
N LYS A 414 12.02 -16.76 5.27
CA LYS A 414 11.38 -17.54 4.20
C LYS A 414 9.91 -17.80 4.58
N ILE A 415 8.99 -17.39 3.72
CA ILE A 415 7.56 -17.71 3.87
C ILE A 415 7.33 -19.10 3.28
N THR A 416 6.99 -20.07 4.13
CA THR A 416 6.58 -21.41 3.71
C THR A 416 5.12 -21.37 3.31
N SER A 417 4.69 -22.20 2.35
CA SER A 417 3.27 -22.30 2.03
C SER A 417 2.83 -23.72 1.78
N VAL A 418 1.57 -24.00 2.14
CA VAL A 418 0.92 -25.30 1.97
C VAL A 418 -0.41 -25.05 1.29
N ASN A 419 -0.75 -25.89 0.30
CA ASN A 419 -2.00 -25.78 -0.42
C ASN A 419 -2.83 -27.05 -0.24
N PHE A 420 -4.02 -26.91 0.34
CA PHE A 420 -4.91 -28.04 0.62
C PHE A 420 -5.72 -28.40 -0.62
N VAL A 421 -5.04 -29.02 -1.58
CA VAL A 421 -5.53 -29.41 -2.91
C VAL A 421 -4.88 -30.73 -3.35
N PRO A 422 -5.36 -31.39 -4.42
CA PRO A 422 -4.71 -32.60 -4.93
C PRO A 422 -3.25 -32.34 -5.37
N PRO A 423 -2.33 -33.29 -5.17
CA PRO A 423 -2.54 -34.63 -4.62
C PRO A 423 -2.57 -34.70 -3.08
N LEU A 424 -2.33 -33.61 -2.35
CA LEU A 424 -2.27 -33.62 -0.88
C LEU A 424 -3.60 -34.05 -0.26
N ILE A 425 -4.69 -33.40 -0.67
CA ILE A 425 -6.06 -33.77 -0.27
C ILE A 425 -7.02 -33.66 -1.46
N LYS A 426 -8.17 -34.33 -1.38
CA LYS A 426 -9.32 -34.00 -2.23
C LYS A 426 -10.26 -33.08 -1.44
N PRO A 427 -10.50 -31.82 -1.86
CA PRO A 427 -11.31 -30.88 -1.08
C PRO A 427 -12.73 -31.38 -0.74
N TRP A 428 -13.30 -32.25 -1.58
CA TRP A 428 -14.61 -32.87 -1.37
C TRP A 428 -14.58 -34.18 -0.55
N ASP A 429 -13.39 -34.76 -0.33
CA ASP A 429 -13.20 -36.07 0.32
C ASP A 429 -11.80 -36.14 0.98
N TYR A 430 -11.64 -35.46 2.12
CA TYR A 430 -10.38 -35.37 2.85
C TYR A 430 -10.50 -35.96 4.26
N ASP A 431 -9.36 -36.39 4.82
CA ASP A 431 -9.22 -36.72 6.23
C ASP A 431 -8.87 -35.45 7.02
N PRO A 432 -9.73 -34.96 7.94
CA PRO A 432 -9.43 -33.80 8.77
C PRO A 432 -8.14 -33.95 9.58
N ARG A 433 -7.78 -35.19 9.98
CA ARG A 433 -6.54 -35.46 10.72
C ARG A 433 -5.31 -35.27 9.85
N LEU A 434 -5.40 -35.52 8.54
CA LEU A 434 -4.31 -35.24 7.61
C LEU A 434 -4.08 -33.72 7.52
N VAL A 435 -5.14 -32.93 7.32
CA VAL A 435 -5.05 -31.46 7.26
C VAL A 435 -4.37 -30.90 8.51
N ARG A 436 -4.86 -31.25 9.71
CA ARG A 436 -4.29 -30.76 10.98
C ARG A 436 -2.84 -31.20 11.21
N ARG A 437 -2.49 -32.44 10.86
CA ARG A 437 -1.11 -32.92 10.94
C ARG A 437 -0.20 -32.12 10.01
N THR A 438 -0.62 -31.88 8.76
CA THR A 438 0.16 -31.07 7.82
C THR A 438 0.31 -29.62 8.28
N VAL A 439 -0.72 -29.03 8.91
CA VAL A 439 -0.60 -27.70 9.54
C VAL A 439 0.48 -27.70 10.62
N ALA A 440 0.41 -28.64 11.56
CA ALA A 440 1.38 -28.76 12.64
C ALA A 440 2.81 -29.00 12.12
N GLU A 441 2.99 -29.94 11.20
CA GLU A 441 4.29 -30.25 10.58
C GLU A 441 4.87 -29.05 9.84
N ALA A 442 4.06 -28.28 9.12
CA ALA A 442 4.52 -27.09 8.42
C ALA A 442 4.95 -25.97 9.37
N ILE A 443 4.23 -25.80 10.50
CA ILE A 443 4.62 -24.86 11.56
C ILE A 443 5.93 -25.31 12.20
N GLU A 444 6.08 -26.58 12.56
CA GLU A 444 7.34 -27.11 13.13
C GLU A 444 8.50 -26.98 12.14
N ALA A 445 8.29 -27.31 10.86
CA ALA A 445 9.30 -27.16 9.82
C ALA A 445 9.73 -25.69 9.66
N SER A 446 8.80 -24.74 9.80
CA SER A 446 9.13 -23.32 9.78
C SER A 446 10.06 -22.91 10.92
N ARG A 447 10.03 -23.58 12.08
CA ARG A 447 10.94 -23.30 13.20
C ARG A 447 12.38 -23.74 12.92
N GLY A 448 12.58 -24.75 12.06
CA GLY A 448 13.90 -25.27 11.69
C GLY A 448 14.52 -24.66 10.43
N ALA A 449 13.77 -23.86 9.66
CA ALA A 449 14.24 -23.33 8.39
C ALA A 449 15.28 -22.20 8.57
N PRO A 450 16.43 -22.23 7.85
CA PRO A 450 17.36 -21.11 7.82
C PRO A 450 16.70 -19.88 7.16
N ALA A 451 17.08 -18.67 7.63
CA ALA A 451 16.62 -17.39 7.08
C ALA A 451 16.91 -17.31 5.57
N ALA A 452 16.10 -16.55 4.83
CA ALA A 452 16.23 -16.43 3.39
C ALA A 452 17.60 -15.83 3.00
N SER A 453 18.48 -16.62 2.42
CA SER A 453 19.70 -16.12 1.76
C SER A 453 19.32 -15.41 0.45
N GLU A 454 19.94 -14.26 0.19
CA GLU A 454 19.81 -13.55 -1.10
C GLU A 454 20.15 -14.49 -2.28
N PRO A 455 19.46 -14.39 -3.44
CA PRO A 455 19.74 -15.26 -4.57
C PRO A 455 21.17 -15.05 -5.10
N ASP A 456 22.01 -16.07 -4.95
CA ASP A 456 23.33 -16.16 -5.58
C ASP A 456 23.15 -16.27 -7.11
N GLN A 457 23.64 -15.25 -7.82
CA GLN A 457 23.48 -15.08 -9.27
C GLN A 457 24.28 -16.09 -10.11
N THR A 458 25.01 -17.04 -9.50
CA THR A 458 25.85 -17.99 -10.23
C THR A 458 25.13 -19.24 -10.77
N ALA A 459 23.85 -19.46 -10.42
CA ALA A 459 23.11 -20.64 -10.91
C ALA A 459 22.41 -20.44 -12.28
N ALA A 460 22.28 -19.20 -12.77
CA ALA A 460 21.55 -18.90 -14.01
C ALA A 460 22.34 -19.22 -15.31
N GLU A 461 23.64 -19.51 -15.22
CA GLU A 461 24.49 -19.65 -16.39
C GLU A 461 24.62 -21.10 -16.90
N LYS A 462 24.27 -22.12 -16.09
CA LYS A 462 24.46 -23.53 -16.47
C LYS A 462 23.29 -24.18 -17.22
N THR A 463 22.14 -23.52 -17.32
CA THR A 463 20.94 -24.10 -17.98
C THR A 463 20.82 -23.71 -19.45
N THR A 464 21.55 -22.69 -19.91
CA THR A 464 21.42 -22.13 -21.27
C THR A 464 22.20 -22.94 -22.31
N GLU A 465 23.14 -23.78 -21.92
CA GLU A 465 24.02 -24.48 -22.87
C GLU A 465 23.43 -25.77 -23.45
N LYS A 466 22.32 -26.29 -22.89
CA LYS A 466 21.75 -27.60 -23.31
C LYS A 466 20.54 -27.52 -24.25
N ALA A 467 20.03 -26.33 -24.59
CA ALA A 467 18.81 -26.17 -25.39
C ALA A 467 19.04 -25.86 -26.88
N THR A 468 20.28 -25.65 -27.34
CA THR A 468 20.55 -25.19 -28.73
C THR A 468 20.85 -26.32 -29.73
N ALA A 469 20.87 -27.59 -29.30
CA ALA A 469 21.08 -28.72 -30.19
C ALA A 469 19.78 -29.52 -30.36
N THR A 470 18.88 -29.05 -31.24
CA THR A 470 18.11 -29.86 -32.23
C THR A 470 17.12 -28.93 -32.95
N ALA A 471 17.58 -28.26 -34.01
CA ALA A 471 16.71 -27.70 -35.03
C ALA A 471 16.80 -28.61 -36.27
N GLY A 472 15.68 -29.28 -36.60
CA GLY A 472 15.54 -30.16 -37.76
C GLY A 472 14.29 -29.81 -38.55
N THR A 473 14.51 -29.13 -39.66
CA THR A 473 13.61 -28.64 -40.71
C THR A 473 12.55 -29.64 -41.20
N ARG A 474 11.30 -29.17 -41.42
CA ARG A 474 10.43 -29.60 -42.55
C ARG A 474 9.37 -28.54 -42.91
N LYS A 475 9.03 -28.50 -44.19
CA LYS A 475 8.44 -27.41 -44.99
C LYS A 475 7.04 -27.78 -45.50
N ALA A 476 6.18 -26.76 -45.68
CA ALA A 476 4.92 -26.69 -46.47
C ALA A 476 3.72 -27.54 -45.97
N THR A 477 2.45 -27.14 -46.11
CA THR A 477 1.74 -26.49 -47.24
C THR A 477 0.44 -25.81 -46.79
N ALA A 478 0.00 -24.81 -47.55
CA ALA A 478 -1.28 -24.11 -47.43
C ALA A 478 -2.47 -24.95 -47.94
N GLY A 479 -3.67 -24.68 -47.40
CA GLY A 479 -4.95 -25.20 -47.89
C GLY A 479 -6.11 -24.35 -47.38
N THR A 480 -6.72 -23.60 -48.29
CA THR A 480 -7.88 -22.71 -48.08
C THR A 480 -9.19 -23.47 -48.30
N ALA A 481 -10.16 -23.34 -47.40
CA ALA A 481 -11.60 -23.48 -47.73
C ALA A 481 -12.44 -22.84 -46.62
N GLY A 482 -13.31 -21.89 -46.97
CA GLY A 482 -14.21 -21.21 -46.04
C GLY A 482 -15.61 -21.79 -46.03
N THR A 483 -16.39 -21.52 -44.96
CA THR A 483 -17.85 -21.36 -45.06
C THR A 483 -18.48 -20.68 -43.83
N ARG A 484 -19.24 -19.62 -44.14
CA ARG A 484 -20.50 -19.09 -43.57
C ARG A 484 -20.75 -18.98 -42.04
N LYS A 485 -21.14 -17.75 -41.71
CA LYS A 485 -21.71 -17.18 -40.48
C LYS A 485 -23.12 -17.71 -40.19
N ALA A 486 -23.42 -18.04 -38.93
CA ALA A 486 -24.78 -18.09 -38.37
C ALA A 486 -24.73 -17.63 -36.90
N THR A 487 -25.71 -16.83 -36.49
CA THR A 487 -25.78 -16.15 -35.19
C THR A 487 -26.96 -16.69 -34.36
N ALA A 488 -26.74 -16.79 -33.04
CA ALA A 488 -27.69 -16.75 -31.91
C ALA A 488 -28.44 -18.02 -31.44
N SER A 489 -28.12 -18.48 -30.22
CA SER A 489 -28.98 -18.43 -29.01
C SER A 489 -28.16 -18.85 -27.75
N PRO A 490 -28.33 -18.23 -26.56
CA PRO A 490 -27.50 -18.54 -25.40
C PRO A 490 -27.92 -19.88 -24.76
N ALA A 491 -26.98 -20.83 -24.69
CA ALA A 491 -27.15 -22.08 -23.96
C ALA A 491 -26.96 -21.86 -22.44
N PRO A 492 -27.69 -22.61 -21.59
CA PRO A 492 -27.54 -22.55 -20.13
C PRO A 492 -26.09 -22.84 -19.75
N SER A 493 -25.57 -22.09 -18.77
CA SER A 493 -24.19 -22.23 -18.29
C SER A 493 -23.96 -23.65 -17.79
N THR A 494 -23.18 -24.41 -18.55
CA THR A 494 -22.65 -25.71 -18.14
C THR A 494 -21.90 -25.51 -16.82
N PRO A 495 -22.17 -26.29 -15.76
CA PRO A 495 -21.34 -26.26 -14.56
C PRO A 495 -19.89 -26.54 -14.99
N ALA A 496 -18.96 -25.77 -14.42
CA ALA A 496 -17.54 -25.96 -14.69
C ALA A 496 -17.20 -27.43 -14.44
N VAL A 497 -16.85 -28.14 -15.50
CA VAL A 497 -16.35 -29.51 -15.42
C VAL A 497 -15.12 -29.44 -14.52
N MET A 498 -15.24 -29.95 -13.29
CA MET A 498 -14.10 -30.15 -12.41
C MET A 498 -13.16 -31.13 -13.11
N GLU A 499 -12.08 -30.60 -13.66
CA GLU A 499 -11.05 -31.37 -14.33
C GLU A 499 -10.43 -32.34 -13.31
N ARG A 500 -10.51 -33.65 -13.60
CA ARG A 500 -10.02 -34.71 -12.71
C ARG A 500 -8.51 -34.53 -12.43
N PRO A 501 -8.05 -34.65 -11.17
CA PRO A 501 -6.69 -34.34 -10.76
C PRO A 501 -5.69 -35.37 -11.26
N GLY A 502 -4.61 -34.90 -11.89
CA GLY A 502 -3.47 -35.75 -12.30
C GLY A 502 -2.47 -35.11 -13.27
N SER A 503 -2.77 -33.97 -13.91
CA SER A 503 -1.90 -33.36 -14.92
C SER A 503 -1.19 -32.07 -14.50
N ASP A 504 -1.38 -31.61 -13.27
CA ASP A 504 -0.79 -30.35 -12.79
C ASP A 504 0.36 -30.62 -11.80
N PRO A 505 1.63 -30.64 -12.26
CA PRO A 505 2.78 -30.84 -11.39
C PRO A 505 3.02 -29.67 -10.42
N ASP A 506 2.35 -28.53 -10.60
CA ASP A 506 2.54 -27.31 -9.82
C ASP A 506 1.52 -27.13 -8.68
N ALA A 507 0.48 -27.98 -8.60
CA ALA A 507 -0.63 -27.82 -7.68
C ALA A 507 -0.25 -27.85 -6.18
N ASN A 508 0.83 -28.55 -5.83
CA ASN A 508 1.22 -28.85 -4.45
C ASN A 508 2.71 -28.58 -4.14
N THR A 509 3.35 -27.66 -4.86
CA THR A 509 4.73 -27.30 -4.52
C THR A 509 4.75 -26.47 -3.23
N THR A 510 5.43 -27.00 -2.22
CA THR A 510 5.74 -26.28 -0.96
C THR A 510 6.76 -25.17 -1.19
N ASP A 511 7.55 -25.32 -2.27
CA ASP A 511 8.41 -24.28 -2.80
C ASP A 511 7.69 -23.53 -3.93
N LEU A 512 7.23 -22.31 -3.63
CA LEU A 512 6.56 -21.43 -4.59
C LEU A 512 7.38 -21.22 -5.87
N ALA A 513 8.71 -21.44 -5.82
CA ALA A 513 9.67 -21.26 -6.92
C ALA A 513 9.27 -21.95 -8.24
N SER A 514 8.54 -23.06 -8.18
CA SER A 514 8.08 -23.76 -9.40
C SER A 514 6.99 -22.98 -10.15
N VAL A 515 6.23 -22.13 -9.46
CA VAL A 515 5.12 -21.33 -10.02
C VAL A 515 5.49 -19.86 -10.17
N CYS A 516 6.28 -19.34 -9.22
CA CYS A 516 6.78 -17.98 -9.21
C CYS A 516 7.96 -17.85 -8.23
N ALA A 517 8.86 -16.91 -8.49
CA ALA A 517 9.74 -16.40 -7.45
C ALA A 517 9.29 -14.98 -7.10
N ALA A 518 8.93 -14.75 -5.83
CA ALA A 518 8.83 -13.42 -5.27
C ALA A 518 10.26 -12.94 -5.03
N GLY A 519 10.70 -11.95 -5.81
CA GLY A 519 12.03 -11.37 -5.75
C GLY A 519 11.90 -9.88 -5.82
#